data_AF-A0A816CCC1-F1
#
_entry.id   AF-A0A816CCC1-F1
#
_cell.length_a   1.000
_cell.length_b   1.000
_cell.length_c   1.000
_cell.angle_alpha   90.00
_cell.angle_beta   90.00
_cell.angle_gamma   90.00
#
_symmetry.space_group_name_H-M   'P 1'
#
loop_
_entity.id
_entity.type
_entity.pdbx_description
1 polymer ?
#
loop_
_entity_poly.entity_id
_entity_poly.type
_entity_poly.pdbx_seq_one_letter_code
_entity_poly.pdbx_strand_id
1 'polypeptide(L)'
;MEDESDLSTIMITNLLPVDLNCLLYHLELSIGKTDEAKRRCQAIRKYMWSDKRQFFTDYDFIQKKPTDRVTLAGLFPLWLDISTEDQVKHVAEQTESLFLYDGGLVTTIAKQSSQQWDYPNGWAPLQFITYRSLLRYPQYKKLAQTIRQRWMNLNERVFVETGKMMEKYDVVNIDKLASGGEYQVQEGFGWTNGVYLEMLHDHISEIRSLT
;
A
#
# COMPACT_ATOMS: atom_id res chain seq x y z
N MET A 1 16.69 -0.92 4.98
CA MET A 1 17.91 -0.13 5.17
C MET A 1 18.10 0.09 6.67
N GLU A 2 19.31 0.18 7.19
CA GLU A 2 19.52 0.67 8.57
C GLU A 2 19.50 2.20 8.57
N ASP A 3 20.08 2.81 7.54
CA ASP A 3 20.04 4.23 7.24
C ASP A 3 19.16 4.47 6.00
N GLU A 4 18.14 5.31 6.09
CA GLU A 4 17.23 5.60 4.96
C GLU A 4 17.91 6.34 3.81
N SER A 5 19.04 7.00 4.06
CA SER A 5 19.80 7.76 3.06
C SER A 5 20.90 6.95 2.38
N ASP A 6 21.25 5.78 2.91
CA ASP A 6 22.34 4.93 2.40
C ASP A 6 21.83 3.55 1.96
N LEU A 7 21.74 3.38 0.64
CA LEU A 7 21.32 2.13 0.00
C LEU A 7 22.22 0.95 0.35
N SER A 8 23.50 1.18 0.70
CA SER A 8 24.42 0.10 1.07
C SER A 8 24.00 -0.62 2.37
N THR A 9 23.12 0.00 3.16
CA THR A 9 22.61 -0.55 4.43
C THR A 9 21.34 -1.39 4.25
N ILE A 10 20.96 -1.79 3.02
CA ILE A 10 19.84 -2.72 2.81
C ILE A 10 20.07 -4.05 3.53
N MET A 11 19.00 -4.59 4.12
CA MET A 11 19.03 -5.85 4.88
C MET A 11 17.93 -6.81 4.43
N ILE A 12 17.60 -6.79 3.14
CA ILE A 12 16.42 -7.47 2.59
C ILE A 12 16.41 -8.96 2.95
N THR A 13 17.56 -9.63 2.92
CA THR A 13 17.71 -11.06 3.24
C THR A 13 17.51 -11.40 4.72
N ASN A 14 17.43 -10.40 5.59
CA ASN A 14 17.18 -10.58 7.03
C ASN A 14 15.69 -10.39 7.37
N LEU A 15 14.88 -9.96 6.41
CA LEU A 15 13.48 -9.62 6.60
C LEU A 15 12.56 -10.72 6.07
N LEU A 16 11.47 -10.96 6.80
CA LEU A 16 10.30 -11.67 6.32
C LEU A 16 9.26 -10.62 5.92
N PRO A 17 9.06 -10.37 4.60
CA PRO A 17 8.17 -9.31 4.15
C PRO A 17 6.71 -9.66 4.41
N VAL A 18 5.94 -8.72 4.94
CA VAL A 18 4.53 -8.94 5.28
C VAL A 18 3.67 -9.17 4.05
N ASP A 19 3.90 -8.39 2.99
CA ASP A 19 3.22 -8.50 1.71
C ASP A 19 3.45 -9.87 1.05
N LEU A 20 4.70 -10.34 0.99
CA LEU A 20 5.05 -11.65 0.44
C LEU A 20 4.35 -12.78 1.20
N ASN A 21 4.35 -12.73 2.53
CA ASN A 21 3.72 -13.78 3.33
C ASN A 21 2.18 -13.75 3.18
N CYS A 22 1.59 -12.58 3.02
CA CYS A 22 0.19 -12.44 2.64
C CYS A 22 -0.10 -13.05 1.26
N LEU A 23 0.72 -12.78 0.25
CA LEU A 23 0.56 -13.36 -1.08
C LEU A 23 0.74 -14.88 -1.09
N LEU A 24 1.67 -15.41 -0.29
CA LEU A 24 1.83 -16.86 -0.11
C LEU A 24 0.61 -17.48 0.59
N TYR A 25 0.02 -16.79 1.57
CA TYR A 25 -1.23 -17.22 2.21
C TYR A 25 -2.37 -17.30 1.19
N HIS A 26 -2.50 -16.29 0.34
CA HIS A 26 -3.49 -16.31 -0.73
C HIS A 26 -3.26 -17.46 -1.70
N LEU A 27 -2.01 -17.67 -2.13
CA LEU A 27 -1.64 -18.78 -3.01
C LEU A 27 -2.00 -20.14 -2.39
N GLU A 28 -1.69 -20.35 -1.12
CA GLU A 28 -2.00 -21.59 -0.39
C GLU A 28 -3.51 -21.87 -0.39
N LEU A 29 -4.34 -20.85 -0.16
CA LEU A 29 -5.79 -20.97 -0.31
C LEU A 29 -6.20 -21.32 -1.74
N SER A 30 -5.62 -20.64 -2.74
CA SER A 30 -5.94 -20.86 -4.16
C SER A 30 -5.63 -22.28 -4.65
N ILE A 31 -4.60 -22.92 -4.09
CA ILE A 31 -4.19 -24.29 -4.44
C ILE A 31 -4.72 -25.36 -3.47
N GLY A 32 -5.65 -25.00 -2.57
CA GLY A 32 -6.30 -25.95 -1.67
C GLY A 32 -5.48 -26.42 -0.47
N LYS A 33 -4.37 -25.74 -0.14
CA LYS A 33 -3.50 -26.02 1.01
C LYS A 33 -3.99 -25.29 2.27
N THR A 34 -5.16 -25.69 2.76
CA THR A 34 -5.85 -25.00 3.86
C THR A 34 -5.12 -25.05 5.20
N ASP A 35 -4.44 -26.16 5.52
CA ASP A 35 -3.67 -26.31 6.76
C ASP A 35 -2.39 -25.46 6.76
N GLU A 36 -1.70 -25.36 5.63
CA GLU A 36 -0.59 -24.42 5.42
C GLU A 36 -1.08 -22.98 5.56
N ALA A 37 -2.15 -22.62 4.87
CA ALA A 37 -2.73 -21.28 4.92
C ALA A 37 -3.11 -20.89 6.35
N LYS A 38 -3.71 -21.80 7.11
CA LYS A 38 -4.05 -21.57 8.52
C LYS A 38 -2.81 -21.32 9.39
N ARG A 39 -1.75 -22.12 9.23
CA ARG A 39 -0.47 -21.92 9.92
C ARG A 39 0.17 -20.59 9.54
N ARG A 40 0.11 -20.21 8.26
CA ARG A 40 0.67 -18.94 7.78
C ARG A 40 -0.10 -17.73 8.30
N CYS A 41 -1.43 -17.77 8.29
CA CYS A 41 -2.27 -16.74 8.88
C CYS A 41 -1.92 -16.49 10.36
N GLN A 42 -1.75 -17.57 11.13
CA GLN A 42 -1.29 -17.48 12.53
C GLN A 42 0.12 -16.89 12.66
N ALA A 43 1.04 -17.27 11.77
CA ALA A 43 2.40 -16.75 11.76
C ALA A 43 2.44 -15.24 11.42
N ILE A 44 1.67 -14.79 10.43
CA ILE A 44 1.56 -13.37 10.04
C ILE A 44 1.06 -12.56 11.24
N ARG A 45 -0.04 -12.97 11.86
CA ARG A 45 -0.59 -12.29 13.06
C ARG A 45 0.42 -12.21 14.21
N LYS A 46 1.24 -13.25 14.39
CA LYS A 46 2.20 -13.33 15.50
C LYS A 46 3.48 -12.53 15.26
N TYR A 47 4.09 -12.67 14.08
CA TYR A 47 5.43 -12.16 13.83
C TYR A 47 5.42 -10.80 13.14
N MET A 48 4.38 -10.47 12.37
CA MET A 48 4.36 -9.25 11.56
C MET A 48 3.54 -8.13 12.21
N TRP A 49 2.81 -8.41 13.28
CA TRP A 49 2.17 -7.37 14.08
C TRP A 49 3.18 -6.72 15.02
N SER A 50 3.29 -5.39 14.98
CA SER A 50 4.13 -4.62 15.88
C SER A 50 3.29 -3.93 16.95
N ASP A 51 3.29 -4.42 18.19
CA ASP A 51 2.58 -3.78 19.30
C ASP A 51 3.08 -2.36 19.60
N LYS A 52 4.38 -2.10 19.36
CA LYS A 52 4.96 -0.77 19.51
C LYS A 52 4.38 0.22 18.49
N ARG A 53 4.20 -0.23 17.25
CA ARG A 53 3.73 0.61 16.14
C ARG A 53 2.22 0.57 15.98
N GLN A 54 1.53 -0.41 16.55
CA GLN A 54 0.12 -0.70 16.28
C GLN A 54 -0.15 -0.85 14.77
N PHE A 55 0.76 -1.54 14.08
CA PHE A 55 0.74 -1.70 12.63
C PHE A 55 1.40 -3.00 12.20
N PHE A 56 1.07 -3.49 11.01
CA PHE A 56 1.76 -4.62 10.40
C PHE A 56 3.05 -4.17 9.71
N THR A 57 4.15 -4.81 10.05
CA THR A 57 5.50 -4.50 9.55
C THR A 57 6.22 -5.79 9.17
N ASP A 58 7.28 -5.68 8.38
CA ASP A 58 8.17 -6.81 8.12
C ASP A 58 8.78 -7.31 9.44
N TYR A 59 9.12 -8.60 9.50
CA TYR A 59 9.77 -9.21 10.66
C TYR A 59 11.26 -9.42 10.39
N ASP A 60 12.11 -8.85 11.24
CA ASP A 60 13.54 -9.14 11.22
C ASP A 60 13.80 -10.44 12.01
N PHE A 61 14.17 -11.51 11.31
CA PHE A 61 14.38 -12.82 11.95
C PHE A 61 15.75 -12.94 12.63
N ILE A 62 16.70 -12.04 12.32
CA ILE A 62 18.00 -11.97 12.99
C ILE A 62 17.80 -11.30 14.36
N GLN A 63 17.14 -10.15 14.39
CA GLN A 63 16.80 -9.43 15.63
C GLN A 63 15.58 -10.03 16.36
N LYS A 64 14.88 -10.98 15.72
CA LYS A 64 13.70 -11.68 16.22
C LYS A 64 12.56 -10.75 16.66
N LYS A 65 12.35 -9.66 15.92
CA LYS A 65 11.29 -8.67 16.22
C LYS A 65 10.69 -8.07 14.95
N PRO A 66 9.44 -7.58 15.02
CA PRO A 66 8.89 -6.71 13.98
C PRO A 66 9.79 -5.48 13.79
N THR A 67 9.93 -5.04 12.55
CA THR A 67 10.69 -3.83 12.23
C THR A 67 9.96 -2.58 12.73
N ASP A 68 10.71 -1.50 12.89
CA ASP A 68 10.15 -0.19 13.25
C ASP A 68 9.62 0.59 12.03
N ARG A 69 9.69 -0.01 10.84
CA ARG A 69 9.38 0.62 9.55
C ARG A 69 7.93 0.36 9.18
N VAL A 70 7.17 1.44 9.04
CA VAL A 70 5.77 1.41 8.66
C VAL A 70 5.68 1.74 7.17
N THR A 71 5.14 0.81 6.38
CA THR A 71 4.98 0.91 4.92
C THR A 71 3.58 0.48 4.53
N LEU A 72 3.10 0.84 3.33
CA LEU A 72 1.78 0.40 2.86
C LEU A 72 1.66 -1.13 2.68
N ALA A 73 2.77 -1.89 2.72
CA ALA A 73 2.70 -3.35 2.75
C ALA A 73 1.90 -3.88 3.95
N GLY A 74 1.81 -3.11 5.04
CA GLY A 74 0.99 -3.44 6.22
C GLY A 74 -0.52 -3.49 5.97
N LEU A 75 -0.99 -3.11 4.77
CA LEU A 75 -2.40 -3.24 4.37
C LEU A 75 -2.73 -4.61 3.77
N PHE A 76 -1.75 -5.39 3.32
CA PHE A 76 -2.00 -6.72 2.76
C PHE A 76 -2.72 -7.68 3.72
N PRO A 77 -2.42 -7.68 5.04
CA PRO A 77 -3.21 -8.45 6.00
C PRO A 77 -4.69 -8.05 6.08
N LEU A 78 -5.05 -6.79 5.81
CA LEU A 78 -6.45 -6.35 5.77
C LEU A 78 -7.10 -6.78 4.45
N TRP A 79 -6.36 -6.66 3.35
CA TRP A 79 -6.83 -7.05 2.02
C TRP A 79 -7.27 -8.52 1.95
N LEU A 80 -6.53 -9.40 2.65
CA LEU A 80 -6.74 -10.85 2.66
C LEU A 80 -7.48 -11.38 3.90
N ASP A 81 -8.14 -10.51 4.66
CA ASP A 81 -8.95 -10.91 5.83
C ASP A 81 -8.15 -11.62 6.95
N ILE A 82 -6.86 -11.29 7.05
CA ILE A 82 -5.97 -11.84 8.09
C ILE A 82 -6.09 -11.02 9.37
N SER A 83 -6.44 -9.75 9.32
CA SER A 83 -6.39 -8.88 10.52
C SER A 83 -7.56 -9.11 11.48
N THR A 84 -7.36 -8.88 12.78
CA THR A 84 -8.47 -8.78 13.74
C THR A 84 -9.13 -7.41 13.66
N GLU A 85 -10.34 -7.25 14.20
CA GLU A 85 -11.06 -5.96 14.19
C GLU A 85 -10.25 -4.82 14.84
N ASP A 86 -9.60 -5.08 15.98
CA ASP A 86 -8.74 -4.08 16.64
C ASP A 86 -7.53 -3.69 15.78
N GLN A 87 -6.92 -4.66 15.09
CA GLN A 87 -5.81 -4.40 14.18
C GLN A 87 -6.26 -3.58 12.97
N VAL A 88 -7.43 -3.89 12.40
CA VAL A 88 -8.03 -3.13 11.30
C VAL A 88 -8.21 -1.67 11.71
N LYS A 89 -8.71 -1.43 12.93
CA LYS A 89 -8.91 -0.08 13.45
C LYS A 89 -7.61 0.72 13.49
N HIS A 90 -6.58 0.18 14.12
CA HIS A 90 -5.30 0.87 14.23
C HIS A 90 -4.64 1.12 12.87
N VAL A 91 -4.67 0.12 11.98
CA VAL A 91 -4.10 0.23 10.64
C VAL A 91 -4.84 1.28 9.81
N ALA A 92 -6.17 1.35 9.88
CA ALA A 92 -6.96 2.35 9.16
C ALA A 92 -6.67 3.78 9.67
N GLU A 93 -6.65 3.99 10.99
CA GLU A 93 -6.33 5.29 11.62
C GLU A 93 -4.91 5.77 11.25
N GLN A 94 -3.93 4.86 11.23
CA GLN A 94 -2.58 5.17 10.80
C GLN A 94 -2.46 5.40 9.29
N THR A 95 -3.22 4.68 8.47
CA THR A 95 -3.30 4.91 7.02
C THR A 95 -3.74 6.35 6.74
N GLU A 96 -4.80 6.81 7.39
CA GLU A 96 -5.31 8.18 7.21
C GLU A 96 -4.31 9.24 7.71
N SER A 97 -3.70 9.02 8.88
CA SER A 97 -2.85 10.03 9.51
C SER A 97 -1.43 10.12 8.96
N LEU A 98 -0.85 8.99 8.52
CA LEU A 98 0.56 8.92 8.13
C LEU A 98 0.78 8.86 6.62
N PHE A 99 -0.13 8.19 5.90
CA PHE A 99 0.09 7.84 4.50
C PHE A 99 -0.73 8.69 3.53
N LEU A 100 -1.88 9.23 3.93
CA LEU A 100 -2.79 9.92 3.03
C LEU A 100 -2.40 11.40 2.82
N TYR A 101 -2.07 11.75 1.58
CA TYR A 101 -1.78 13.10 1.10
C TYR A 101 -2.75 13.49 -0.02
N ASP A 102 -2.61 14.70 -0.57
CA ASP A 102 -3.56 15.29 -1.53
C ASP A 102 -3.67 14.51 -2.84
N GLY A 103 -2.62 13.79 -3.23
CA GLY A 103 -2.56 12.95 -4.42
C GLY A 103 -2.85 11.47 -4.20
N GLY A 104 -3.14 11.04 -2.96
CA GLY A 104 -3.28 9.63 -2.60
C GLY A 104 -2.31 9.23 -1.51
N LEU A 105 -1.87 7.97 -1.50
CA LEU A 105 -1.07 7.40 -0.42
C LEU A 105 0.43 7.35 -0.76
N VAL A 106 1.30 7.81 0.15
CA VAL A 106 2.75 7.60 0.01
C VAL A 106 3.11 6.15 0.31
N THR A 107 4.17 5.62 -0.31
CA THR A 107 4.58 4.22 -0.12
C THR A 107 5.08 3.92 1.29
N THR A 108 5.88 4.85 1.84
CA THR A 108 6.45 4.81 3.18
C THR A 108 6.43 6.22 3.78
N ILE A 109 6.77 6.32 5.06
CA ILE A 109 6.96 7.61 5.76
C ILE A 109 8.43 8.07 5.80
N ALA A 110 9.32 7.41 5.06
CA ALA A 110 10.77 7.65 5.03
C ALA A 110 11.12 8.90 4.20
N LYS A 111 10.97 10.09 4.79
CA LYS A 111 11.15 11.38 4.07
C LYS A 111 12.58 11.69 3.65
N GLN A 112 13.57 11.00 4.20
CA GLN A 112 14.99 11.20 3.89
C GLN A 112 15.49 10.27 2.79
N SER A 113 14.69 9.27 2.40
CA SER A 113 15.02 8.37 1.30
C SER A 113 14.89 9.07 -0.04
N SER A 114 15.81 8.80 -0.96
CA SER A 114 15.72 9.18 -2.37
C SER A 114 15.26 8.03 -3.27
N GLN A 115 14.83 6.91 -2.67
CA GLN A 115 14.46 5.69 -3.39
C GLN A 115 13.05 5.76 -3.99
N GLN A 116 12.80 4.93 -4.99
CA GLN A 116 11.55 4.95 -5.76
C GLN A 116 10.31 4.53 -4.96
N TRP A 117 10.49 3.53 -4.09
CA TRP A 117 9.44 2.93 -3.27
C TRP A 117 9.36 3.57 -1.88
N ASP A 118 9.58 4.88 -1.81
CA ASP A 118 9.52 5.66 -0.57
C ASP A 118 8.78 6.99 -0.79
N TYR A 119 8.57 7.73 0.30
CA TYR A 119 8.09 9.12 0.25
C TYR A 119 8.89 9.95 -0.78
N PRO A 120 8.25 10.81 -1.60
CA PRO A 120 6.82 11.15 -1.65
C PRO A 120 6.02 10.33 -2.68
N ASN A 121 6.58 9.23 -3.20
CA ASN A 121 5.99 8.50 -4.32
C ASN A 121 4.80 7.63 -3.88
N GLY A 122 3.74 7.66 -4.67
CA GLY A 122 2.61 6.74 -4.63
C GLY A 122 2.55 5.86 -5.88
N TRP A 123 2.18 4.59 -5.66
CA TRP A 123 2.14 3.56 -6.70
C TRP A 123 0.75 2.94 -6.79
N ALA A 124 0.24 2.80 -8.01
CA ALA A 124 -1.13 2.34 -8.26
C ALA A 124 -1.49 1.03 -7.51
N PRO A 125 -0.63 -0.01 -7.48
CA PRO A 125 -0.95 -1.26 -6.76
C PRO A 125 -1.21 -1.03 -5.28
N LEU A 126 -0.46 -0.15 -4.63
CA LEU A 126 -0.62 0.12 -3.20
C LEU A 126 -1.86 0.98 -2.92
N GLN A 127 -2.20 1.91 -3.82
CA GLN A 127 -3.50 2.61 -3.75
C GLN A 127 -4.66 1.62 -3.82
N PHE A 128 -4.59 0.70 -4.77
CA PHE A 128 -5.63 -0.32 -4.97
C PHE A 128 -5.77 -1.25 -3.76
N ILE A 129 -4.66 -1.77 -3.23
CA ILE A 129 -4.68 -2.66 -2.08
C ILE A 129 -5.26 -1.95 -0.87
N THR A 130 -4.83 -0.73 -0.58
CA THR A 130 -5.38 0.04 0.55
C THR A 130 -6.86 0.36 0.35
N TYR A 131 -7.25 0.82 -0.85
CA TYR A 131 -8.64 1.11 -1.21
C TYR A 131 -9.55 -0.11 -1.03
N ARG A 132 -9.18 -1.26 -1.64
CA ARG A 132 -9.94 -2.50 -1.52
C ARG A 132 -9.96 -3.03 -0.09
N SER A 133 -8.87 -2.90 0.66
CA SER A 133 -8.80 -3.30 2.08
C SER A 133 -9.83 -2.55 2.92
N LEU A 134 -9.88 -1.22 2.78
CA LEU A 134 -10.78 -0.38 3.55
C LEU A 134 -12.25 -0.56 3.15
N LEU A 135 -12.53 -0.81 1.86
CA LEU A 135 -13.90 -1.08 1.39
C LEU A 135 -14.53 -2.34 1.99
N ARG A 136 -13.73 -3.28 2.51
CA ARG A 136 -14.26 -4.46 3.23
C ARG A 136 -14.99 -4.08 4.52
N TYR A 137 -14.73 -2.87 5.04
CA TYR A 137 -15.21 -2.41 6.33
C TYR A 137 -16.08 -1.16 6.15
N PRO A 138 -17.41 -1.24 6.34
CA PRO A 138 -18.33 -0.14 6.06
C PRO A 138 -17.97 1.19 6.73
N GLN A 139 -17.43 1.15 7.95
CA GLN A 139 -17.00 2.34 8.69
C GLN A 139 -15.83 3.10 8.04
N TYR A 140 -15.03 2.44 7.20
CA TYR A 140 -13.89 3.03 6.48
C TYR A 140 -14.21 3.37 5.03
N LYS A 141 -15.47 3.21 4.59
CA LYS A 141 -15.89 3.53 3.21
C LYS A 141 -15.53 4.96 2.80
N LYS A 142 -15.74 5.93 3.69
CA LYS A 142 -15.41 7.35 3.41
C LYS A 142 -13.92 7.58 3.18
N LEU A 143 -13.06 6.92 3.97
CA LEU A 143 -11.62 6.98 3.79
C LEU A 143 -11.20 6.34 2.46
N ALA A 144 -11.77 5.17 2.13
CA ALA A 144 -11.54 4.51 0.85
C ALA A 144 -11.93 5.40 -0.34
N GLN A 145 -13.11 6.04 -0.29
CA GLN A 145 -13.55 6.99 -1.31
C GLN A 145 -12.63 8.20 -1.44
N THR A 146 -12.09 8.70 -0.32
CA THR A 146 -11.13 9.81 -0.31
C THR A 146 -9.84 9.43 -1.01
N ILE A 147 -9.29 8.23 -0.72
CA ILE A 147 -8.10 7.69 -1.40
C ILE A 147 -8.35 7.57 -2.90
N ARG A 148 -9.48 6.95 -3.29
CA ARG A 148 -9.89 6.82 -4.69
C ARG A 148 -9.91 8.17 -5.40
N GLN A 149 -10.63 9.14 -4.82
CA GLN A 149 -10.81 10.44 -5.44
C GLN A 149 -9.49 11.20 -5.61
N ARG A 150 -8.65 11.21 -4.58
CA ARG A 150 -7.36 11.90 -4.62
C ARG A 150 -6.41 11.29 -5.65
N TRP A 151 -6.34 9.96 -5.69
CA TRP A 151 -5.53 9.24 -6.68
C TRP A 151 -6.01 9.49 -8.11
N MET A 152 -7.31 9.33 -8.36
CA MET A 152 -7.90 9.55 -9.69
C MET A 152 -7.72 10.99 -10.17
N ASN A 153 -7.97 11.98 -9.30
CA ASN A 153 -7.77 13.39 -9.64
C ASN A 153 -6.34 13.69 -10.06
N LEU A 154 -5.35 13.12 -9.35
CA LEU A 154 -3.94 13.29 -9.71
C LEU A 154 -3.61 12.61 -11.05
N ASN A 155 -4.12 11.39 -11.27
CA ASN A 155 -3.96 10.69 -12.55
C ASN A 155 -4.54 11.50 -13.71
N GLU A 156 -5.77 12.02 -13.57
CA GLU A 156 -6.45 12.84 -14.56
C GLU A 156 -5.70 14.15 -14.84
N ARG A 157 -5.25 14.86 -13.79
CA ARG A 157 -4.48 16.11 -13.93
C ARG A 157 -3.21 15.89 -14.75
N VAL A 158 -2.43 14.87 -14.39
CA VAL A 158 -1.19 14.53 -15.11
C VAL A 158 -1.50 14.05 -16.53
N PHE A 159 -2.58 13.30 -16.73
CA PHE A 159 -3.00 12.87 -18.05
C PHE A 159 -3.39 14.07 -18.94
N VAL A 160 -4.09 15.07 -18.40
CA VAL A 160 -4.40 16.32 -19.12
C VAL A 160 -3.12 17.09 -19.48
N GLU A 161 -2.15 17.15 -18.58
CA GLU A 161 -0.89 17.86 -18.80
C GLU A 161 0.03 17.17 -19.80
N THR A 162 0.11 15.83 -19.75
CA THR A 162 1.15 15.05 -20.47
C THR A 162 0.62 14.19 -21.60
N GLY A 163 -0.69 13.92 -21.62
CA GLY A 163 -1.34 12.94 -22.49
C GLY A 163 -1.09 11.48 -22.09
N LYS A 164 -0.52 11.23 -20.89
CA LYS A 164 -0.01 9.91 -20.49
C LYS A 164 -0.34 9.56 -19.04
N MET A 165 -0.50 8.26 -18.78
CA MET A 165 -0.52 7.70 -17.43
C MET A 165 0.91 7.29 -17.04
N MET A 166 1.32 7.53 -15.80
CA MET A 166 2.71 7.33 -15.36
C MET A 166 2.84 6.07 -14.51
N GLU A 167 4.05 5.53 -14.41
CA GLU A 167 4.40 4.41 -13.52
C GLU A 167 4.10 4.70 -12.04
N LYS A 168 4.39 5.93 -11.59
CA LYS A 168 4.25 6.41 -10.22
C LYS A 168 3.99 7.93 -10.20
N TYR A 169 3.52 8.44 -9.06
CA TYR A 169 3.10 9.83 -8.90
C TYR A 169 3.66 10.43 -7.60
N ASP A 170 4.03 11.72 -7.60
CA ASP A 170 4.28 12.47 -6.36
C ASP A 170 2.92 12.79 -5.74
N VAL A 171 2.55 12.07 -4.69
CA VAL A 171 1.23 12.20 -4.06
C VAL A 171 1.20 13.32 -3.01
N VAL A 172 2.34 13.92 -2.71
CA VAL A 172 2.48 15.00 -1.72
C VAL A 172 2.42 16.35 -2.41
N ASN A 173 3.25 16.56 -3.43
CA ASN A 173 3.23 17.76 -4.25
C ASN A 173 2.54 17.46 -5.56
N ILE A 174 1.21 17.62 -5.56
CA ILE A 174 0.38 17.27 -6.70
C ILE A 174 0.67 18.10 -7.95
N ASP A 175 1.35 19.24 -7.85
CA ASP A 175 1.71 20.09 -8.99
C ASP A 175 3.01 19.65 -9.70
N LYS A 176 3.70 18.65 -9.15
CA LYS A 176 4.94 18.11 -9.72
C LYS A 176 4.71 16.77 -10.39
N LEU A 177 5.47 16.52 -11.45
CA LEU A 177 5.65 15.17 -11.96
C LEU A 177 6.56 14.40 -11.01
N ALA A 178 6.25 13.11 -10.81
CA ALA A 178 7.09 12.23 -10.00
C ALA A 178 8.52 12.17 -10.55
N SER A 179 9.48 12.05 -9.65
CA SER A 179 10.90 11.92 -9.97
C SER A 179 11.59 11.05 -8.91
N GLY A 180 12.91 10.86 -9.06
CA GLY A 180 13.71 10.08 -8.13
C GLY A 180 13.78 8.59 -8.45
N GLY A 181 14.84 7.94 -7.96
CA GLY A 181 15.18 6.57 -8.29
C GLY A 181 16.37 6.39 -9.22
N GLU A 182 16.62 5.12 -9.53
CA GLU A 182 17.70 4.67 -10.41
C GLU A 182 17.46 4.98 -11.91
N TYR A 183 16.21 5.27 -12.32
CA TYR A 183 15.86 5.50 -13.73
C TYR A 183 14.72 6.51 -13.91
N GLN A 184 14.55 7.01 -15.13
CA GLN A 184 13.48 7.96 -15.50
C GLN A 184 12.10 7.31 -15.43
N VAL A 185 11.08 8.05 -14.99
CA VAL A 185 9.71 7.54 -14.86
C VAL A 185 9.17 7.00 -16.19
N GLN A 186 8.55 5.83 -16.17
CA GLN A 186 7.98 5.19 -17.36
C GLN A 186 6.52 5.61 -17.65
N GLU A 187 6.11 5.50 -18.91
CA GLU A 187 4.85 6.02 -19.44
C GLU A 187 3.87 4.89 -19.86
N GLY A 188 2.56 5.22 -19.93
CA GLY A 188 1.49 4.31 -20.35
C GLY A 188 1.16 3.17 -19.38
N PHE A 189 1.69 3.22 -18.16
CA PHE A 189 1.99 2.04 -17.35
C PHE A 189 0.77 1.16 -16.98
N GLY A 190 0.90 -0.16 -17.21
CA GLY A 190 -0.20 -1.12 -17.16
C GLY A 190 -0.98 -1.16 -15.84
N TRP A 191 -0.30 -1.19 -14.68
CA TRP A 191 -1.00 -1.17 -13.39
C TRP A 191 -1.76 0.14 -13.16
N THR A 192 -1.30 1.26 -13.72
CA THR A 192 -1.88 2.58 -13.43
C THR A 192 -3.19 2.67 -14.16
N ASN A 193 -3.19 2.25 -15.43
CA ASN A 193 -4.38 2.14 -16.25
C ASN A 193 -5.39 1.17 -15.60
N GLY A 194 -4.94 -0.02 -15.18
CA GLY A 194 -5.80 -1.03 -14.58
C GLY A 194 -6.47 -0.55 -13.29
N VAL A 195 -5.70 0.03 -12.37
CA VAL A 195 -6.23 0.54 -11.10
C VAL A 195 -7.16 1.72 -11.32
N TYR A 196 -6.82 2.63 -12.23
CA TYR A 196 -7.69 3.77 -12.56
C TYR A 196 -9.04 3.30 -13.11
N LEU A 197 -9.04 2.37 -14.06
CA LEU A 197 -10.28 1.82 -14.65
C LEU A 197 -11.15 1.11 -13.61
N GLU A 198 -10.52 0.35 -12.72
CA GLU A 198 -11.21 -0.36 -11.64
C GLU A 198 -11.85 0.61 -10.64
N MET A 199 -11.13 1.66 -10.24
CA MET A 199 -11.65 2.72 -9.38
C MET A 199 -12.78 3.52 -10.05
N LEU A 200 -12.65 3.81 -11.35
CA LEU A 200 -13.69 4.46 -12.14
C LEU A 200 -14.95 3.60 -12.24
N HIS A 201 -14.80 2.29 -12.46
CA HIS A 201 -15.91 1.35 -12.49
C HIS A 201 -16.70 1.36 -11.18
N ASP A 202 -16.01 1.30 -10.04
CA ASP A 202 -16.64 1.40 -8.72
C ASP A 202 -17.36 2.75 -8.53
N HIS A 203 -16.76 3.85 -8.96
CA HIS A 203 -17.34 5.19 -8.82
C HIS A 203 -18.66 5.32 -9.61
N ILE A 204 -18.67 4.86 -10.86
CA ILE A 204 -19.86 4.86 -11.71
C ILE A 204 -20.95 3.96 -11.10
N SER A 205 -20.56 2.78 -10.61
CA SER A 205 -21.50 1.83 -9.99
C SER A 205 -22.14 2.41 -8.72
N GLU A 206 -21.36 3.14 -7.92
CA GLU A 206 -21.84 3.84 -6.74
C GLU A 206 -22.86 4.95 -7.09
N ILE A 207 -22.58 5.78 -8.11
CA ILE A 207 -23.53 6.80 -8.57
C ILE A 207 -24.86 6.16 -9.04
N ARG A 208 -24.77 5.08 -9.82
CA ARG A 208 -25.97 4.37 -10.32
C ARG A 208 -26.81 3.75 -9.22
N SER A 209 -26.20 3.38 -8.09
CA SER A 209 -26.96 2.83 -6.95
C SER A 209 -27.77 3.88 -6.17
N LEU A 210 -27.49 5.17 -6.41
CA LEU A 210 -28.18 6.30 -5.77
C LEU A 210 -29.31 6.89 -6.63
N THR A 211 -29.45 6.45 -7.88
CA THR A 211 -30.44 6.91 -8.88
C THR A 211 -31.44 5.83 -9.20
#